data_AF-A0A933QQX5-F1
#
_entry.id   AF-A0A933QQX5-F1
#
_cell.length_a   1.000
_cell.length_b   1.000
_cell.length_c   1.000
_cell.angle_alpha   90.00
_cell.angle_beta   90.00
_cell.angle_gamma   90.00
#
_symmetry.space_group_name_H-M   'P 1'
#
loop_
_entity.id
_entity.type
_entity.pdbx_description
1 polymer ?
#
loop_
_entity_poly.entity_id
_entity_poly.type
_entity_poly.pdbx_seq_one_letter_code
_entity_poly.pdbx_strand_id
1 'polypeptide(L)'
;MMKNILKISTVLIALVAIALLVPSVSVDAQSGGPPSIPHSLEGRGDCVTCHATGLAGAPKSPADHTGRTNEMCQMCHKPGPASSSASSTRAPVAGTPQPTKPAAGGPPKIPHPLQNRENCLACHQSGIGGAPKVPADHTGRTVATCQGCHQPAAASEPPIVVPTLIPHTSAASKTQDTCVTCHNTLSGKAGQNAKDWASSIHSERGVNCAGCHGGDATKADKAAAHATSAGYVGVPKIVDIPALCASCHSRVETMRQYDLPTDQYAKYLTSVHGQKLAQGDAKVATCATCHESHATKKSDDPTAKVYTLNVPGLCATCHANVEYMKGYNIPTNQFELYAKSVHGQALLVEQDTRAPSCATCHGTHGAAPPGFAEVANVCGSCHTATQQYYLQSVHSKDTPGMPKCVTCHGRYDVMTPTDDMFHGNGTRQCGSCHPDNSTQAAAVKKLADDIIGAAKSVEDAEAAIKRAQAAALIIAPEEAKLAQAKTNLITARAAQHTLSESVVKEKTDEANKIAKGIVADSEKATRDEAFRRQVMGIGLAIMVLAILSLYVIRRELYKQLPPQ
;
A
#
# COMPACT_ATOMS: atom_id res chain seq x y z
N MET A 1 56.79 -20.16 62.41
CA MET A 1 56.23 -19.33 61.33
C MET A 1 55.33 -20.09 60.33
N MET A 2 55.36 -21.43 60.23
CA MET A 2 54.50 -22.20 59.29
C MET A 2 53.04 -22.42 59.75
N LYS A 3 52.67 -22.13 61.01
CA LYS A 3 51.29 -22.29 61.50
C LYS A 3 50.34 -21.11 61.20
N ASN A 4 50.87 -19.94 60.81
CA ASN A 4 50.06 -18.78 60.45
C ASN A 4 49.80 -18.63 58.94
N ILE A 5 50.55 -19.35 58.10
CA ILE A 5 50.36 -19.34 56.64
C ILE A 5 49.19 -20.27 56.25
N LEU A 6 48.95 -21.34 57.03
CA LEU A 6 47.86 -22.29 56.76
C LEU A 6 46.45 -21.77 57.15
N LYS A 7 46.38 -20.71 57.98
CA LYS A 7 45.12 -20.07 58.39
C LYS A 7 44.62 -18.99 57.40
N ILE A 8 45.48 -18.48 56.52
CA ILE A 8 45.09 -17.45 55.53
C ILE A 8 44.53 -18.12 54.26
N SER A 9 45.03 -19.29 53.88
CA SER A 9 44.47 -20.06 52.74
C SER A 9 43.09 -20.67 53.02
N THR A 10 42.72 -20.92 54.28
CA THR A 10 41.40 -21.47 54.63
C THR A 10 40.28 -20.42 54.63
N VAL A 11 40.62 -19.13 54.83
CA VAL A 11 39.64 -18.02 54.77
C VAL A 11 39.39 -17.58 53.32
N LEU A 12 40.39 -17.67 52.43
CA LEU A 12 40.21 -17.32 51.01
C LEU A 12 39.43 -18.38 50.21
N ILE A 13 39.47 -19.65 50.60
CA ILE A 13 38.72 -20.73 49.94
C ILE A 13 37.24 -20.76 50.39
N ALA A 14 36.94 -20.27 51.61
CA ALA A 14 35.57 -20.20 52.12
C ALA A 14 34.72 -19.07 51.50
N LEU A 15 35.35 -18.01 50.94
CA LEU A 15 34.65 -16.92 50.25
C LEU A 15 34.34 -17.21 48.77
N VAL A 16 34.99 -18.21 48.18
CA VAL A 16 34.77 -18.63 46.78
C VAL A 16 33.68 -19.71 46.67
N ALA A 17 33.27 -20.34 47.78
CA ALA A 17 32.29 -21.42 47.81
C ALA A 17 30.82 -21.00 48.10
N ILE A 18 30.52 -19.70 48.23
CA ILE A 18 29.15 -19.17 48.48
C ILE A 18 28.62 -18.39 47.25
N ALA A 19 29.20 -18.57 46.06
CA ALA A 19 28.71 -17.94 44.83
C ALA A 19 28.19 -18.93 43.76
N LEU A 20 28.12 -20.22 44.07
CA LEU A 20 27.70 -21.27 43.14
C LEU A 20 26.75 -22.24 43.85
N LEU A 21 25.48 -21.87 43.97
CA LEU A 21 24.32 -22.75 44.19
C LEU A 21 23.05 -21.87 44.18
N VAL A 22 22.64 -21.45 42.98
CA VAL A 22 21.26 -21.01 42.73
C VAL A 22 20.64 -22.08 41.84
N PRO A 23 19.53 -22.72 42.22
CA PRO A 23 18.86 -23.67 41.36
C PRO A 23 18.30 -22.94 40.14
N SER A 24 18.69 -23.41 38.96
CA SER A 24 18.08 -23.06 37.68
C SER A 24 16.65 -23.57 37.65
N VAL A 25 15.70 -22.66 37.85
CA VAL A 25 14.29 -22.89 37.49
C VAL A 25 14.14 -22.51 36.02
N SER A 26 14.04 -23.52 35.17
CA SER A 26 13.59 -23.36 33.79
C SER A 26 12.11 -22.98 33.82
N VAL A 27 11.83 -21.69 33.61
CA VAL A 27 10.48 -21.24 33.25
C VAL A 27 10.54 -20.95 31.76
N ASP A 28 9.97 -21.85 30.95
CA ASP A 28 9.67 -21.57 29.56
C ASP A 28 8.59 -20.47 29.52
N ALA A 29 9.03 -19.22 29.57
CA ALA A 29 8.20 -18.06 29.30
C ALA A 29 8.28 -17.79 27.80
N GLN A 30 7.33 -18.32 27.04
CA GLN A 30 6.97 -17.77 25.74
C GLN A 30 6.57 -16.30 25.95
N SER A 31 7.52 -15.40 25.70
CA SER A 31 7.36 -13.95 25.79
C SER A 31 6.66 -13.43 24.54
N GLY A 32 5.34 -13.51 24.56
CA GLY A 32 4.46 -12.71 23.73
C GLY A 32 3.18 -12.50 24.51
N GLY A 33 2.97 -11.31 25.07
CA GLY A 33 1.66 -10.96 25.62
C GLY A 33 0.59 -11.08 24.52
N PRO A 34 -0.69 -11.35 24.88
CA PRO A 34 -1.76 -11.44 23.90
C PRO A 34 -1.80 -10.17 23.04
N PRO A 35 -1.77 -10.27 21.69
CA PRO A 35 -1.80 -9.11 20.81
C PRO A 35 -3.06 -8.27 21.06
N SER A 36 -2.93 -6.94 21.02
CA SER A 36 -4.08 -6.05 21.17
C SER A 36 -5.02 -6.15 19.97
N ILE A 37 -6.30 -5.89 20.21
CA ILE A 37 -7.31 -5.88 19.14
C ILE A 37 -7.13 -4.57 18.34
N PRO A 38 -6.78 -4.62 17.04
CA PRO A 38 -6.47 -3.42 16.24
C PRO A 38 -7.71 -2.74 15.66
N HIS A 39 -8.91 -3.19 16.01
CA HIS A 39 -10.19 -2.72 15.48
C HIS A 39 -11.25 -2.56 16.57
N SER A 40 -12.29 -1.76 16.30
CA SER A 40 -13.45 -1.66 17.19
C SER A 40 -14.20 -2.99 17.29
N LEU A 41 -14.81 -3.24 18.46
CA LEU A 41 -15.70 -4.38 18.70
C LEU A 41 -17.16 -4.08 18.37
N GLU A 42 -17.47 -2.83 18.01
CA GLU A 42 -18.84 -2.41 17.67
C GLU A 42 -19.32 -3.12 16.39
N GLY A 43 -20.27 -4.05 16.55
CA GLY A 43 -20.76 -4.93 15.47
C GLY A 43 -19.86 -6.12 15.11
N ARG A 44 -18.76 -6.34 15.84
CA ARG A 44 -17.76 -7.42 15.59
C ARG A 44 -17.37 -8.18 16.86
N GLY A 45 -18.30 -8.34 17.80
CA GLY A 45 -18.06 -8.97 19.09
C GLY A 45 -17.86 -10.49 19.07
N ASP A 46 -18.15 -11.14 17.95
CA ASP A 46 -17.98 -12.59 17.79
C ASP A 46 -16.63 -12.94 17.12
N CYS A 47 -15.63 -13.20 17.95
CA CYS A 47 -14.25 -13.39 17.55
C CYS A 47 -14.06 -14.73 16.79
N VAL A 48 -14.75 -15.78 17.22
CA VAL A 48 -14.55 -17.14 16.69
C VAL A 48 -15.00 -17.25 15.23
N THR A 49 -16.01 -16.48 14.82
CA THR A 49 -16.51 -16.46 13.43
C THR A 49 -15.42 -16.13 12.40
N CYS A 50 -14.49 -15.24 12.74
CA CYS A 50 -13.39 -14.89 11.84
C CYS A 50 -12.10 -15.65 12.17
N HIS A 51 -11.78 -15.82 13.45
CA HIS A 51 -10.50 -16.38 13.89
C HIS A 51 -10.44 -17.92 13.87
N ALA A 52 -11.57 -18.64 13.86
CA ALA A 52 -11.53 -20.11 13.74
C ALA A 52 -11.04 -20.57 12.35
N THR A 53 -11.40 -19.84 11.29
CA THR A 53 -11.14 -20.22 9.89
C THR A 53 -10.14 -19.30 9.20
N GLY A 54 -9.83 -18.13 9.78
CA GLY A 54 -8.99 -17.10 9.18
C GLY A 54 -9.72 -16.27 8.11
N LEU A 55 -11.03 -16.10 8.28
CA LEU A 55 -11.88 -15.37 7.34
C LEU A 55 -11.43 -13.92 7.20
N ALA A 56 -11.48 -13.38 5.98
CA ALA A 56 -11.07 -12.01 5.65
C ALA A 56 -9.62 -11.65 6.06
N GLY A 57 -8.72 -12.63 6.08
CA GLY A 57 -7.30 -12.41 6.43
C GLY A 57 -7.04 -12.31 7.93
N ALA A 58 -8.03 -12.64 8.78
CA ALA A 58 -7.82 -12.70 10.22
C ALA A 58 -6.83 -13.83 10.58
N PRO A 59 -5.90 -13.61 11.53
CA PRO A 59 -5.01 -14.67 12.00
C PRO A 59 -5.82 -15.77 12.69
N LYS A 60 -5.52 -17.04 12.39
CA LYS A 60 -6.20 -18.17 13.02
C LYS A 60 -5.89 -18.26 14.51
N SER A 61 -6.89 -18.58 15.33
CA SER A 61 -6.70 -18.85 16.76
C SER A 61 -5.71 -20.01 16.94
N PRO A 62 -4.72 -19.89 17.84
CA PRO A 62 -3.82 -20.99 18.17
C PRO A 62 -4.56 -22.24 18.66
N ALA A 63 -3.97 -23.43 18.47
CA ALA A 63 -4.64 -24.71 18.77
C ALA A 63 -5.00 -24.88 20.27
N ASP A 64 -4.24 -24.27 21.18
CA ASP A 64 -4.46 -24.21 22.63
C ASP A 64 -5.58 -23.21 23.05
N HIS A 65 -6.26 -22.59 22.08
CA HIS A 65 -7.41 -21.71 22.27
C HIS A 65 -8.74 -22.36 21.85
N THR A 66 -8.71 -23.65 21.51
CA THR A 66 -9.90 -24.42 21.15
C THR A 66 -10.92 -24.41 22.31
N GLY A 67 -12.15 -23.97 22.03
CA GLY A 67 -13.26 -23.95 23.01
C GLY A 67 -13.38 -22.69 23.88
N ARG A 68 -12.60 -21.63 23.62
CA ARG A 68 -12.74 -20.34 24.33
C ARG A 68 -13.94 -19.53 23.82
N THR A 69 -14.63 -18.83 24.72
CA THR A 69 -15.72 -17.90 24.38
C THR A 69 -15.20 -16.50 24.05
N ASN A 70 -16.06 -15.65 23.49
CA ASN A 70 -15.71 -14.27 23.13
C ASN A 70 -15.31 -13.43 24.35
N GLU A 71 -15.95 -13.67 25.50
CA GLU A 71 -15.63 -13.03 26.78
C GLU A 71 -14.23 -13.45 27.26
N MET A 72 -13.87 -14.73 27.09
CA MET A 72 -12.55 -15.24 27.43
C MET A 72 -11.44 -14.64 26.56
N CYS A 73 -11.72 -14.37 25.28
CA CYS A 73 -10.79 -13.69 24.39
C CYS A 73 -10.52 -12.25 24.85
N GLN A 74 -11.57 -11.50 25.21
CA GLN A 74 -11.47 -10.08 25.60
C GLN A 74 -10.79 -9.84 26.95
N MET A 75 -10.72 -10.86 27.82
CA MET A 75 -9.95 -10.77 29.07
C MET A 75 -8.45 -10.61 28.84
N CYS A 76 -7.93 -11.21 27.77
CA CYS A 76 -6.52 -11.22 27.43
C CYS A 76 -6.19 -10.24 26.28
N HIS A 77 -7.03 -10.21 25.24
CA HIS A 77 -6.89 -9.30 24.10
C HIS A 77 -7.63 -8.00 24.35
N LYS A 78 -6.91 -6.96 24.77
CA LYS A 78 -7.51 -5.63 25.01
C LYS A 78 -7.56 -4.80 23.72
N PRO A 79 -8.60 -3.98 23.51
CA PRO A 79 -8.61 -3.00 22.42
C PRO A 79 -7.39 -2.08 22.51
N GLY A 80 -6.74 -1.82 21.37
CA GLY A 80 -5.75 -0.74 21.26
C GLY A 80 -6.39 0.64 21.47
N PRO A 81 -5.60 1.72 21.64
CA PRO A 81 -6.13 3.05 21.91
C PRO A 81 -7.14 3.47 20.82
N ALA A 82 -8.39 3.61 21.24
CA ALA A 82 -9.49 4.05 20.40
C ALA A 82 -9.32 5.54 20.05
N SER A 83 -9.27 5.88 18.75
CA SER A 83 -9.46 7.25 18.29
C SER A 83 -10.90 7.66 18.59
N SER A 84 -11.07 8.40 19.68
CA SER A 84 -12.32 9.09 20.01
C SER A 84 -12.42 10.37 19.18
N SER A 85 -13.60 10.66 18.64
CA SER A 85 -13.93 12.04 18.27
C SER A 85 -15.33 12.37 18.77
N ALA A 86 -15.37 13.26 19.76
CA ALA A 86 -16.56 13.85 20.33
C ALA A 86 -16.69 15.31 19.85
N SER A 87 -17.89 15.63 19.35
CA SER A 87 -18.70 16.84 19.59
C SER A 87 -18.13 18.26 19.34
N SER A 88 -18.81 19.05 18.50
CA SER A 88 -19.69 20.18 18.94
C SER A 88 -19.75 21.41 18.00
N THR A 89 -20.99 21.92 17.81
CA THR A 89 -21.47 23.34 17.67
C THR A 89 -21.45 24.18 16.35
N ARG A 90 -22.66 24.34 15.75
CA ARG A 90 -23.49 25.54 15.35
C ARG A 90 -23.06 26.65 14.31
N ALA A 91 -23.84 26.71 13.19
CA ALA A 91 -24.53 27.82 12.42
C ALA A 91 -23.79 29.05 11.79
N PRO A 92 -24.40 29.84 10.84
CA PRO A 92 -25.06 29.53 9.55
C PRO A 92 -24.60 30.41 8.33
N VAL A 93 -25.17 30.18 7.12
CA VAL A 93 -25.45 31.12 5.98
C VAL A 93 -25.00 30.66 4.56
N ALA A 94 -26.02 30.44 3.70
CA ALA A 94 -26.22 30.64 2.24
C ALA A 94 -25.08 30.44 1.19
N GLY A 95 -25.30 29.86 0.00
CA GLY A 95 -26.50 29.32 -0.65
C GLY A 95 -26.25 28.81 -2.09
N THR A 96 -26.98 27.73 -2.43
CA THR A 96 -27.63 27.34 -3.73
C THR A 96 -26.82 26.95 -4.98
N PRO A 97 -27.39 26.12 -5.92
CA PRO A 97 -28.76 25.58 -5.98
C PRO A 97 -28.89 24.04 -6.05
N GLN A 98 -30.04 23.58 -5.56
CA GLN A 98 -30.53 22.20 -5.48
C GLN A 98 -31.51 21.91 -6.64
N PRO A 99 -31.54 20.69 -7.23
CA PRO A 99 -32.64 20.25 -8.08
C PRO A 99 -33.88 19.96 -7.22
N THR A 100 -35.02 20.37 -7.75
CA THR A 100 -36.32 20.51 -7.09
C THR A 100 -36.93 19.22 -6.54
N LYS A 101 -37.69 19.42 -5.46
CA LYS A 101 -38.57 18.49 -4.75
C LYS A 101 -39.72 17.98 -5.64
N PRO A 102 -40.06 16.68 -5.61
CA PRO A 102 -41.42 16.23 -5.85
C PRO A 102 -42.25 16.36 -4.56
N ALA A 103 -43.39 17.07 -4.62
CA ALA A 103 -44.48 16.97 -3.64
C ALA A 103 -45.42 15.83 -4.10
N ALA A 104 -46.17 15.09 -3.27
CA ALA A 104 -46.34 14.98 -1.83
C ALA A 104 -46.74 13.51 -1.54
N GLY A 105 -46.25 12.94 -0.42
CA GLY A 105 -46.79 11.71 0.18
C GLY A 105 -46.00 10.40 0.04
N GLY A 106 -44.87 10.37 -0.68
CA GLY A 106 -44.05 9.16 -0.85
C GLY A 106 -42.63 9.28 -0.28
N PRO A 107 -41.96 8.17 0.08
CA PRO A 107 -40.55 8.18 0.50
C PRO A 107 -39.66 8.71 -0.65
N PRO A 108 -38.66 9.57 -0.37
CA PRO A 108 -37.75 10.06 -1.40
C PRO A 108 -36.95 8.90 -2.02
N LYS A 109 -36.75 8.94 -3.35
CA LYS A 109 -35.96 7.92 -4.06
C LYS A 109 -34.47 8.05 -3.76
N ILE A 110 -33.73 6.94 -3.81
CA ILE A 110 -32.28 6.91 -3.56
C ILE A 110 -31.55 7.48 -4.79
N PRO A 111 -30.77 8.57 -4.68
CA PRO A 111 -30.19 9.27 -5.84
C PRO A 111 -28.88 8.63 -6.35
N HIS A 112 -28.48 7.48 -5.83
CA HIS A 112 -27.23 6.80 -6.16
C HIS A 112 -27.45 5.28 -6.30
N PRO A 113 -26.58 4.57 -7.05
CA PRO A 113 -26.62 3.11 -7.12
C PRO A 113 -26.36 2.47 -5.74
N LEU A 114 -26.89 1.25 -5.55
CA LEU A 114 -26.73 0.50 -4.31
C LEU A 114 -25.56 -0.50 -4.35
N GLN A 115 -24.95 -0.78 -5.50
CA GLN A 115 -23.83 -1.72 -5.59
C GLN A 115 -22.67 -1.23 -4.71
N ASN A 116 -22.27 -2.04 -3.74
CA ASN A 116 -21.26 -1.74 -2.71
C ASN A 116 -21.64 -0.59 -1.75
N ARG A 117 -22.92 -0.22 -1.68
CA ARG A 117 -23.50 0.79 -0.76
C ARG A 117 -24.79 0.30 -0.11
N GLU A 118 -24.92 -1.00 0.08
CA GLU A 118 -26.12 -1.66 0.59
C GLU A 118 -26.36 -1.32 2.06
N ASN A 119 -25.31 -1.07 2.84
CA ASN A 119 -25.42 -0.65 4.24
C ASN A 119 -25.74 0.85 4.37
N CYS A 120 -27.01 1.23 4.15
CA CYS A 120 -27.46 2.61 4.15
C CYS A 120 -27.11 3.37 5.45
N LEU A 121 -27.17 2.68 6.60
CA LEU A 121 -26.88 3.29 7.91
C LEU A 121 -25.42 3.71 8.06
N ALA A 122 -24.49 3.10 7.31
CA ALA A 122 -23.08 3.49 7.34
C ALA A 122 -22.86 4.97 6.97
N CYS A 123 -23.71 5.55 6.12
CA CYS A 123 -23.62 6.96 5.74
C CYS A 123 -24.77 7.79 6.27
N HIS A 124 -26.01 7.28 6.24
CA HIS A 124 -27.19 8.05 6.62
C HIS A 124 -27.39 8.17 8.14
N GLN A 125 -26.81 7.29 8.96
CA GLN A 125 -26.97 7.39 10.41
C GLN A 125 -26.27 8.62 11.00
N SER A 126 -25.10 8.97 10.45
CA SER A 126 -24.26 10.09 10.88
C SER A 126 -24.17 11.22 9.85
N GLY A 127 -24.65 11.01 8.62
CA GLY A 127 -24.58 11.96 7.52
C GLY A 127 -23.18 12.06 6.87
N ILE A 128 -22.42 10.97 6.87
CA ILE A 128 -21.07 10.92 6.30
C ILE A 128 -21.11 11.20 4.79
N GLY A 129 -20.15 12.00 4.29
CA GLY A 129 -20.01 12.29 2.86
C GLY A 129 -21.15 13.13 2.27
N GLY A 130 -21.89 13.89 3.09
CA GLY A 130 -23.01 14.72 2.64
C GLY A 130 -24.34 13.99 2.50
N ALA A 131 -24.44 12.74 2.97
CA ALA A 131 -25.69 11.98 2.96
C ALA A 131 -26.75 12.60 3.92
N PRO A 132 -28.04 12.70 3.51
CA PRO A 132 -29.11 13.13 4.41
C PRO A 132 -29.21 12.22 5.63
N LYS A 133 -29.31 12.79 6.83
CA LYS A 133 -29.45 11.99 8.05
C LYS A 133 -30.78 11.26 8.09
N VAL A 134 -30.79 10.04 8.65
CA VAL A 134 -32.03 9.30 8.93
C VAL A 134 -32.94 10.19 9.80
N PRO A 135 -34.18 10.44 9.38
CA PRO A 135 -35.14 11.22 10.16
C PRO A 135 -35.38 10.62 11.56
N ALA A 136 -35.70 11.46 12.55
CA ALA A 136 -35.86 11.01 13.93
C ALA A 136 -36.95 9.92 14.09
N ASP A 137 -38.05 10.02 13.32
CA ASP A 137 -39.14 9.03 13.22
C ASP A 137 -38.76 7.71 12.51
N HIS A 138 -37.52 7.60 12.05
CA HIS A 138 -36.95 6.42 11.41
C HIS A 138 -35.81 5.78 12.23
N THR A 139 -35.61 6.25 13.46
CA THR A 139 -34.58 5.74 14.38
C THR A 139 -34.86 4.27 14.72
N GLY A 140 -33.86 3.40 14.57
CA GLY A 140 -33.98 1.95 14.82
C GLY A 140 -34.45 1.10 13.64
N ARG A 141 -34.72 1.70 12.46
CA ARG A 141 -35.09 0.94 11.25
C ARG A 141 -33.88 0.23 10.64
N THR A 142 -34.10 -0.99 10.13
CA THR A 142 -33.06 -1.79 9.46
C THR A 142 -32.90 -1.39 7.99
N VAL A 143 -31.76 -1.74 7.39
CA VAL A 143 -31.49 -1.55 5.95
C VAL A 143 -32.58 -2.14 5.07
N ALA A 144 -33.09 -3.32 5.41
CA ALA A 144 -34.19 -3.96 4.68
C ALA A 144 -35.49 -3.14 4.73
N THR A 145 -35.76 -2.49 5.86
CA THR A 145 -36.93 -1.59 6.02
C THR A 145 -36.77 -0.34 5.16
N CYS A 146 -35.55 0.20 5.08
CA CYS A 146 -35.24 1.35 4.23
C CYS A 146 -35.46 1.03 2.75
N GLN A 147 -34.96 -0.11 2.27
CA GLN A 147 -35.10 -0.54 0.86
C GLN A 147 -36.56 -0.85 0.46
N GLY A 148 -37.40 -1.23 1.42
CA GLY A 148 -38.83 -1.43 1.18
C GLY A 148 -39.61 -0.15 0.86
N CYS A 149 -39.13 1.00 1.34
CA CYS A 149 -39.80 2.30 1.16
C CYS A 149 -39.02 3.23 0.21
N HIS A 150 -37.70 3.27 0.32
CA HIS A 150 -36.81 4.05 -0.52
C HIS A 150 -36.30 3.19 -1.67
N GLN A 151 -36.95 3.32 -2.83
CA GLN A 151 -36.46 2.67 -4.04
C GLN A 151 -35.36 3.53 -4.69
N PRO A 152 -34.36 2.92 -5.35
CA PRO A 152 -33.46 3.64 -6.24
C PRO A 152 -34.26 4.56 -7.15
N ALA A 153 -33.80 5.81 -7.30
CA ALA A 153 -34.20 6.61 -8.44
C ALA A 153 -33.91 5.71 -9.62
N ALA A 154 -34.97 5.27 -10.32
CA ALA A 154 -34.84 4.41 -11.48
C ALA A 154 -33.69 4.99 -12.26
N ALA A 155 -32.60 4.23 -12.30
CA ALA A 155 -31.48 4.70 -13.06
C ALA A 155 -32.12 4.93 -14.42
N SER A 156 -32.07 6.18 -14.91
CA SER A 156 -31.72 6.33 -16.29
C SER A 156 -30.29 5.78 -16.39
N GLU A 157 -30.13 4.47 -16.18
CA GLU A 157 -29.35 3.66 -17.07
C GLU A 157 -29.80 4.21 -18.42
N PRO A 158 -28.96 4.96 -19.16
CA PRO A 158 -29.01 4.74 -20.59
C PRO A 158 -29.10 3.23 -20.70
N PRO A 159 -30.15 2.67 -21.34
CA PRO A 159 -30.30 1.24 -21.40
C PRO A 159 -28.90 0.70 -21.64
N ILE A 160 -28.45 -0.26 -20.85
CA ILE A 160 -27.32 -1.05 -21.31
C ILE A 160 -27.90 -1.63 -22.60
N VAL A 161 -27.68 -0.91 -23.70
CA VAL A 161 -27.76 -1.40 -25.04
C VAL A 161 -26.54 -2.28 -25.04
N VAL A 162 -26.66 -3.43 -24.38
CA VAL A 162 -26.07 -4.65 -24.89
C VAL A 162 -26.61 -4.62 -26.31
N PRO A 163 -25.78 -4.31 -27.32
CA PRO A 163 -26.28 -4.35 -28.67
C PRO A 163 -26.94 -5.72 -28.79
N THR A 164 -28.18 -5.76 -29.28
CA THR A 164 -28.86 -7.02 -29.58
C THR A 164 -28.08 -7.66 -30.72
N LEU A 165 -26.96 -8.28 -30.38
CA LEU A 165 -26.15 -9.07 -31.25
C LEU A 165 -26.72 -10.48 -31.19
N ILE A 166 -26.79 -11.03 -32.40
CA ILE A 166 -27.23 -12.36 -32.79
C ILE A 166 -26.99 -13.36 -31.65
N PRO A 167 -27.99 -14.17 -31.26
CA PRO A 167 -27.79 -15.20 -30.25
C PRO A 167 -26.65 -16.12 -30.68
N HIS A 168 -25.46 -15.91 -30.12
CA HIS A 168 -24.42 -16.92 -30.15
C HIS A 168 -24.88 -18.00 -29.20
N THR A 169 -25.30 -19.13 -29.78
CA THR A 169 -25.45 -20.39 -29.08
C THR A 169 -24.13 -20.68 -28.37
N SER A 170 -24.08 -20.35 -27.09
CA SER A 170 -23.04 -20.80 -26.18
C SER A 170 -23.29 -22.29 -25.89
N ALA A 171 -23.01 -23.10 -26.91
CA ALA A 171 -22.69 -24.50 -26.72
C ALA A 171 -21.19 -24.59 -26.96
N ALA A 172 -20.43 -24.67 -25.88
CA ALA A 172 -19.04 -25.13 -25.90
C ALA A 172 -19.05 -26.60 -26.41
N SER A 173 -19.15 -26.75 -27.73
CA SER A 173 -19.01 -28.02 -28.40
C SER A 173 -17.53 -28.21 -28.70
N LYS A 174 -16.97 -29.35 -28.27
CA LYS A 174 -15.68 -29.90 -28.74
C LYS A 174 -15.73 -30.29 -30.23
N THR A 175 -16.40 -29.50 -31.05
CA THR A 175 -16.41 -29.62 -32.51
C THR A 175 -15.08 -29.14 -33.03
N GLN A 176 -14.47 -29.91 -33.93
CA GLN A 176 -13.22 -29.57 -34.62
C GLN A 176 -13.28 -28.12 -35.11
N ASP A 177 -12.39 -27.27 -34.60
CA ASP A 177 -12.21 -25.90 -35.07
C ASP A 177 -11.44 -25.94 -36.40
N THR A 178 -12.17 -25.89 -37.51
CA THR A 178 -11.58 -25.87 -38.85
C THR A 178 -10.89 -24.53 -39.13
N CYS A 179 -11.27 -23.44 -38.43
CA CYS A 179 -10.71 -22.12 -38.63
C CYS A 179 -9.23 -22.12 -38.28
N VAL A 180 -8.85 -22.58 -37.09
CA VAL A 180 -7.44 -22.63 -36.66
C VAL A 180 -6.63 -23.60 -37.51
N THR A 181 -7.21 -24.76 -37.82
CA THR A 181 -6.55 -25.81 -38.62
C THR A 181 -6.17 -25.28 -40.01
N CYS A 182 -7.09 -24.58 -40.68
CA CYS A 182 -6.83 -23.98 -41.99
C CYS A 182 -5.93 -22.74 -41.86
N HIS A 183 -6.27 -21.81 -40.97
CA HIS A 183 -5.56 -20.53 -40.87
C HIS A 183 -4.10 -20.69 -40.44
N ASN A 184 -3.76 -21.67 -39.59
CA ASN A 184 -2.38 -21.88 -39.16
C ASN A 184 -1.43 -22.29 -40.30
N THR A 185 -1.97 -22.82 -41.40
CA THR A 185 -1.19 -23.16 -42.61
C THR A 185 -1.06 -22.02 -43.61
N LEU A 186 -1.79 -20.91 -43.40
CA LEU A 186 -1.75 -19.77 -44.30
C LEU A 186 -0.50 -18.92 -44.05
N SER A 187 -0.04 -18.24 -45.11
CA SER A 187 0.99 -17.22 -45.00
C SER A 187 0.40 -15.84 -44.68
N GLY A 188 1.25 -14.92 -44.23
CA GLY A 188 0.85 -13.54 -43.92
C GLY A 188 0.06 -13.40 -42.62
N LYS A 189 -0.71 -12.31 -42.51
CA LYS A 189 -1.38 -11.92 -41.26
C LYS A 189 -2.37 -12.97 -40.75
N ALA A 190 -3.11 -13.63 -41.64
CA ALA A 190 -4.08 -14.64 -41.26
C ALA A 190 -3.42 -15.84 -40.55
N GLY A 191 -2.26 -16.28 -41.03
CA GLY A 191 -1.50 -17.35 -40.39
C GLY A 191 -0.78 -16.93 -39.13
N GLN A 192 -0.23 -15.71 -39.10
CA GLN A 192 0.39 -15.20 -37.88
C GLN A 192 -0.64 -15.06 -36.76
N ASN A 193 -1.83 -14.50 -37.05
CA ASN A 193 -2.89 -14.34 -36.05
C ASN A 193 -3.37 -15.69 -35.49
N ALA A 194 -3.39 -16.75 -36.29
CA ALA A 194 -3.72 -18.09 -35.81
C ALA A 194 -2.65 -18.65 -34.85
N LYS A 195 -1.37 -18.40 -35.14
CA LYS A 195 -0.25 -18.76 -34.26
C LYS A 195 -0.27 -17.97 -32.96
N ASP A 196 -0.53 -16.67 -33.05
CA ASP A 196 -0.65 -15.78 -31.91
C ASP A 196 -1.83 -16.20 -31.01
N TRP A 197 -2.99 -16.49 -31.61
CA TRP A 197 -4.17 -17.02 -30.92
C TRP A 197 -3.87 -18.31 -30.18
N ALA A 198 -3.08 -19.22 -30.74
CA ALA A 198 -2.72 -20.47 -30.07
C ALA A 198 -2.01 -20.23 -28.72
N SER A 199 -1.30 -19.11 -28.57
CA SER A 199 -0.62 -18.71 -27.32
C SER A 199 -1.47 -17.89 -26.34
N SER A 200 -2.74 -17.63 -26.67
CA SER A 200 -3.60 -16.75 -25.89
C SER A 200 -4.33 -17.46 -24.75
N ILE A 201 -4.73 -16.71 -23.73
CA ILE A 201 -5.63 -17.22 -22.69
C ILE A 201 -6.99 -17.63 -23.28
N HIS A 202 -7.40 -17.04 -24.42
CA HIS A 202 -8.63 -17.40 -25.09
C HIS A 202 -8.58 -18.78 -25.74
N SER A 203 -7.43 -19.20 -26.31
CA SER A 203 -7.28 -20.58 -26.80
C SER A 203 -7.28 -21.59 -25.65
N GLU A 204 -6.58 -21.29 -24.56
CA GLU A 204 -6.55 -22.13 -23.35
C GLU A 204 -7.95 -22.34 -22.75
N ARG A 205 -8.83 -21.34 -22.87
CA ARG A 205 -10.21 -21.37 -22.36
C ARG A 205 -11.25 -21.78 -23.41
N GLY A 206 -10.82 -22.16 -24.62
CA GLY A 206 -11.70 -22.70 -25.66
C GLY A 206 -12.53 -21.66 -26.42
N VAL A 207 -12.14 -20.38 -26.39
CA VAL A 207 -12.77 -19.32 -27.20
C VAL A 207 -12.16 -19.36 -28.60
N ASN A 208 -12.87 -19.97 -29.54
CA ASN A 208 -12.45 -20.12 -30.93
C ASN A 208 -12.60 -18.84 -31.77
N CYS A 209 -12.09 -18.89 -33.00
CA CYS A 209 -12.15 -17.77 -33.95
C CYS A 209 -13.57 -17.24 -34.16
N ALA A 210 -14.55 -18.14 -34.26
CA ALA A 210 -15.94 -17.79 -34.49
C ALA A 210 -16.59 -17.06 -33.30
N GLY A 211 -16.07 -17.23 -32.09
CA GLY A 211 -16.49 -16.49 -30.91
C GLY A 211 -16.26 -14.97 -31.01
N CYS A 212 -15.29 -14.54 -31.83
CA CYS A 212 -14.99 -13.12 -32.05
C CYS A 212 -15.32 -12.63 -33.47
N HIS A 213 -15.10 -13.48 -34.47
CA HIS A 213 -15.24 -13.14 -35.88
C HIS A 213 -16.55 -13.65 -36.52
N GLY A 214 -17.33 -14.47 -35.80
CA GLY A 214 -18.48 -15.19 -36.35
C GLY A 214 -18.08 -16.26 -37.37
N GLY A 215 -19.05 -16.71 -38.19
CA GLY A 215 -18.84 -17.77 -39.16
C GLY A 215 -19.12 -19.17 -38.60
N ASP A 216 -18.91 -20.18 -39.43
CA ASP A 216 -19.16 -21.58 -39.09
C ASP A 216 -17.85 -22.37 -38.98
N ALA A 217 -17.37 -22.54 -37.75
CA ALA A 217 -16.13 -23.25 -37.44
C ALA A 217 -16.17 -24.76 -37.70
N THR A 218 -17.32 -25.30 -38.16
CA THR A 218 -17.46 -26.72 -38.53
C THR A 218 -17.22 -26.98 -40.02
N LYS A 219 -17.14 -25.92 -40.84
CA LYS A 219 -16.99 -26.03 -42.30
C LYS A 219 -15.52 -25.92 -42.69
N ALA A 220 -15.04 -26.86 -43.50
CA ALA A 220 -13.69 -26.79 -44.09
C ALA A 220 -13.65 -25.91 -45.35
N ASP A 221 -14.78 -25.73 -46.03
CA ASP A 221 -14.88 -24.83 -47.17
C ASP A 221 -14.84 -23.36 -46.72
N LYS A 222 -13.99 -22.56 -47.37
CA LYS A 222 -13.78 -21.16 -47.02
C LYS A 222 -15.04 -20.31 -47.17
N ALA A 223 -15.82 -20.52 -48.22
CA ALA A 223 -17.01 -19.70 -48.49
C ALA A 223 -18.13 -20.03 -47.49
N ALA A 224 -18.29 -21.30 -47.15
CA ALA A 224 -19.23 -21.75 -46.13
C ALA A 224 -18.83 -21.30 -44.72
N ALA A 225 -17.54 -21.42 -44.35
CA ALA A 225 -17.04 -21.02 -43.04
C ALA A 225 -17.14 -19.49 -42.83
N HIS A 226 -16.90 -18.69 -43.88
CA HIS A 226 -16.96 -17.23 -43.84
C HIS A 226 -18.28 -16.65 -44.37
N ALA A 227 -19.35 -17.44 -44.40
CA ALA A 227 -20.63 -16.96 -44.87
C ALA A 227 -21.19 -15.88 -43.93
N THR A 228 -21.63 -14.75 -44.48
CA THR A 228 -22.29 -13.68 -43.70
C THR A 228 -23.59 -14.17 -43.06
N SER A 229 -24.25 -15.17 -43.66
CA SER A 229 -25.42 -15.85 -43.08
C SER A 229 -25.09 -16.60 -41.78
N ALA A 230 -23.82 -16.98 -41.56
CA ALA A 230 -23.32 -17.54 -40.30
C ALA A 230 -22.77 -16.45 -39.35
N GLY A 231 -23.09 -15.18 -39.61
CA GLY A 231 -22.68 -14.05 -38.77
C GLY A 231 -21.20 -13.68 -38.89
N TYR A 232 -20.50 -14.11 -39.94
CA TYR A 232 -19.10 -13.74 -40.15
C TYR A 232 -18.94 -12.23 -40.38
N VAL A 233 -18.12 -11.56 -39.56
CA VAL A 233 -17.90 -10.11 -39.60
C VAL A 233 -16.53 -9.72 -40.14
N GLY A 234 -15.64 -10.67 -40.41
CA GLY A 234 -14.26 -10.38 -40.80
C GLY A 234 -13.50 -9.69 -39.67
N VAL A 235 -12.67 -8.70 -39.99
CA VAL A 235 -11.96 -7.90 -38.96
C VAL A 235 -12.96 -6.93 -38.32
N PRO A 236 -13.24 -7.02 -37.00
CA PRO A 236 -14.13 -6.10 -36.33
C PRO A 236 -13.67 -4.65 -36.51
N LYS A 237 -14.61 -3.72 -36.70
CA LYS A 237 -14.26 -2.30 -36.76
C LYS A 237 -13.80 -1.86 -35.37
N ILE A 238 -12.85 -0.91 -35.32
CA ILE A 238 -12.27 -0.41 -34.06
C ILE A 238 -13.37 0.04 -33.07
N VAL A 239 -14.42 0.70 -33.56
CA VAL A 239 -15.57 1.14 -32.75
C VAL A 239 -16.38 0.00 -32.13
N ASP A 240 -16.37 -1.18 -32.75
CA ASP A 240 -17.13 -2.36 -32.30
C ASP A 240 -16.35 -3.24 -31.32
N ILE A 241 -15.01 -3.10 -31.27
CA ILE A 241 -14.12 -3.93 -30.42
C ILE A 241 -14.54 -3.92 -28.95
N PRO A 242 -14.80 -2.76 -28.30
CA PRO A 242 -15.17 -2.75 -26.89
C PRO A 242 -16.47 -3.53 -26.61
N ALA A 243 -17.48 -3.37 -27.47
CA ALA A 243 -18.74 -4.08 -27.34
C ALA A 243 -18.58 -5.59 -27.59
N LEU A 244 -17.72 -5.97 -28.53
CA LEU A 244 -17.37 -7.37 -28.79
C LEU A 244 -16.75 -8.02 -27.54
N CYS A 245 -15.77 -7.38 -26.91
CA CYS A 245 -15.18 -7.88 -25.66
C CYS A 245 -16.22 -7.95 -24.53
N ALA A 246 -17.05 -6.90 -24.39
CA ALA A 246 -18.10 -6.82 -23.37
C ALA A 246 -19.17 -7.91 -23.52
N SER A 247 -19.38 -8.45 -24.74
CA SER A 247 -20.34 -9.53 -24.99
C SER A 247 -20.10 -10.77 -24.11
N CYS A 248 -18.84 -10.99 -23.68
CA CYS A 248 -18.48 -12.01 -22.69
C CYS A 248 -17.99 -11.38 -21.38
N HIS A 249 -17.10 -10.38 -21.46
CA HIS A 249 -16.43 -9.80 -20.28
C HIS A 249 -17.29 -8.85 -19.46
N SER A 250 -18.55 -8.61 -19.84
CA SER A 250 -19.53 -7.90 -19.00
C SER A 250 -20.66 -8.80 -18.51
N ARG A 251 -20.58 -10.12 -18.76
CA ARG A 251 -21.57 -11.10 -18.28
C ARG A 251 -21.07 -11.79 -17.02
N VAL A 252 -21.77 -11.58 -15.90
CA VAL A 252 -21.39 -12.16 -14.60
C VAL A 252 -21.48 -13.67 -14.63
N GLU A 253 -22.48 -14.22 -15.31
CA GLU A 253 -22.70 -15.66 -15.44
C GLU A 253 -21.52 -16.34 -16.13
N THR A 254 -20.95 -15.67 -17.14
CA THR A 254 -19.81 -16.17 -17.90
C THR A 254 -18.48 -15.95 -17.16
N MET A 255 -18.28 -14.78 -16.55
CA MET A 255 -16.97 -14.38 -16.00
C MET A 255 -16.71 -14.80 -14.56
N ARG A 256 -17.75 -15.06 -13.75
CA ARG A 256 -17.61 -15.45 -12.34
C ARG A 256 -16.70 -16.66 -12.12
N GLN A 257 -16.73 -17.62 -13.04
CA GLN A 257 -15.93 -18.85 -12.96
C GLN A 257 -14.42 -18.61 -13.14
N TYR A 258 -14.06 -17.43 -13.65
CA TYR A 258 -12.68 -17.00 -13.88
C TYR A 258 -12.24 -15.92 -12.90
N ASP A 259 -13.11 -15.54 -11.94
CA ASP A 259 -12.87 -14.45 -10.99
C ASP A 259 -12.52 -13.11 -11.67
N LEU A 260 -13.16 -12.85 -12.82
CA LEU A 260 -12.92 -11.63 -13.60
C LEU A 260 -14.01 -10.57 -13.34
N PRO A 261 -13.63 -9.31 -13.07
CA PRO A 261 -14.59 -8.21 -12.94
C PRO A 261 -15.34 -7.95 -14.25
N THR A 262 -16.64 -7.64 -14.15
CA THR A 262 -17.51 -7.42 -15.33
C THR A 262 -17.82 -5.96 -15.64
N ASP A 263 -17.39 -5.04 -14.77
CA ASP A 263 -17.62 -3.60 -14.88
C ASP A 263 -16.55 -2.88 -15.71
N GLN A 264 -15.58 -3.60 -16.28
CA GLN A 264 -14.45 -2.99 -17.01
C GLN A 264 -14.87 -2.27 -18.29
N TYR A 265 -15.89 -2.79 -19.00
CA TYR A 265 -16.48 -2.08 -20.15
C TYR A 265 -17.13 -0.77 -19.73
N ALA A 266 -17.91 -0.78 -18.64
CA ALA A 266 -18.53 0.44 -18.11
C ALA A 266 -17.46 1.47 -17.72
N LYS A 267 -16.37 1.04 -17.06
CA LYS A 267 -15.21 1.89 -16.77
C LYS A 267 -14.58 2.46 -18.04
N TYR A 268 -14.38 1.64 -19.07
CA TYR A 268 -13.84 2.11 -20.35
C TYR A 268 -14.71 3.18 -21.00
N LEU A 269 -16.04 3.07 -20.95
CA LEU A 269 -16.94 4.09 -21.49
C LEU A 269 -16.80 5.45 -20.79
N THR A 270 -16.37 5.47 -19.52
CA THR A 270 -16.07 6.72 -18.79
C THR A 270 -14.71 7.32 -19.16
N SER A 271 -13.83 6.56 -19.82
CA SER A 271 -12.49 7.02 -20.21
C SER A 271 -12.52 8.02 -21.36
N VAL A 272 -11.49 8.87 -21.46
CA VAL A 272 -11.32 9.76 -22.62
C VAL A 272 -11.17 8.96 -23.92
N HIS A 273 -10.53 7.78 -23.87
CA HIS A 273 -10.45 6.88 -25.02
C HIS A 273 -11.84 6.41 -25.47
N GLY A 274 -12.67 5.90 -24.55
CA GLY A 274 -14.03 5.44 -24.86
C GLY A 274 -14.95 6.57 -25.33
N GLN A 275 -14.88 7.74 -24.70
CA GLN A 275 -15.66 8.92 -25.09
C GLN A 275 -15.30 9.40 -26.51
N LYS A 276 -14.01 9.43 -26.86
CA LYS A 276 -13.54 9.80 -28.20
C LYS A 276 -13.87 8.74 -29.25
N LEU A 277 -13.77 7.47 -28.90
CA LEU A 277 -14.15 6.38 -29.79
C LEU A 277 -15.64 6.47 -30.16
N ALA A 278 -16.51 6.77 -29.19
CA ALA A 278 -17.94 6.98 -29.42
C ALA A 278 -18.23 8.20 -30.32
N GLN A 279 -17.30 9.17 -30.39
CA GLN A 279 -17.35 10.30 -31.32
C GLN A 279 -16.78 9.96 -32.71
N GLY A 280 -16.38 8.71 -32.95
CA GLY A 280 -15.85 8.23 -34.23
C GLY A 280 -14.33 8.33 -34.36
N ASP A 281 -13.61 8.70 -33.29
CA ASP A 281 -12.15 8.74 -33.31
C ASP A 281 -11.54 7.35 -33.19
N ALA A 282 -11.25 6.72 -34.33
CA ALA A 282 -10.66 5.39 -34.40
C ALA A 282 -9.16 5.34 -34.06
N LYS A 283 -8.51 6.48 -33.75
CA LYS A 283 -7.11 6.50 -33.32
C LYS A 283 -6.96 6.25 -31.82
N VAL A 284 -8.02 6.27 -31.03
CA VAL A 284 -7.90 6.04 -29.58
C VAL A 284 -7.75 4.55 -29.24
N ALA A 285 -7.22 4.28 -28.04
CA ALA A 285 -7.03 2.91 -27.56
C ALA A 285 -8.38 2.20 -27.32
N THR A 286 -8.41 0.91 -27.64
CA THR A 286 -9.51 -0.03 -27.31
C THR A 286 -8.98 -1.15 -26.43
N CYS A 287 -9.85 -2.08 -26.03
CA CYS A 287 -9.46 -3.29 -25.28
C CYS A 287 -8.29 -4.02 -25.95
N ALA A 288 -8.37 -4.18 -27.28
CA ALA A 288 -7.37 -4.84 -28.11
C ALA A 288 -6.01 -4.11 -28.16
N THR A 289 -5.98 -2.80 -27.97
CA THR A 289 -4.75 -2.01 -27.98
C THR A 289 -3.87 -2.37 -26.77
N CYS A 290 -4.49 -2.55 -25.61
CA CYS A 290 -3.78 -2.88 -24.37
C CYS A 290 -3.58 -4.39 -24.20
N HIS A 291 -4.61 -5.19 -24.47
CA HIS A 291 -4.60 -6.63 -24.20
C HIS A 291 -4.12 -7.52 -25.35
N GLU A 292 -3.79 -6.95 -26.53
CA GLU A 292 -3.67 -7.67 -27.80
C GLU A 292 -4.98 -8.34 -28.25
N SER A 293 -5.21 -8.44 -29.57
CA SER A 293 -6.43 -9.07 -30.11
C SER A 293 -6.31 -10.60 -30.19
N HIS A 294 -5.20 -11.09 -30.73
CA HIS A 294 -4.98 -12.51 -30.97
C HIS A 294 -3.99 -13.12 -29.96
N ALA A 295 -3.06 -12.36 -29.39
CA ALA A 295 -2.10 -12.85 -28.38
C ALA A 295 -2.49 -12.46 -26.95
N THR A 296 -3.79 -12.43 -26.61
CA THR A 296 -4.24 -11.96 -25.29
C THR A 296 -3.72 -12.85 -24.17
N LYS A 297 -3.08 -12.25 -23.17
CA LYS A 297 -2.48 -12.93 -22.02
C LYS A 297 -3.10 -12.48 -20.70
N LYS A 298 -2.85 -13.24 -19.64
CA LYS A 298 -3.21 -12.84 -18.27
C LYS A 298 -2.38 -11.63 -17.84
N SER A 299 -2.92 -10.82 -16.94
CA SER A 299 -2.26 -9.60 -16.47
C SER A 299 -1.03 -9.83 -15.58
N ASP A 300 -0.90 -11.03 -15.02
CA ASP A 300 0.24 -11.47 -14.20
C ASP A 300 1.36 -12.14 -15.02
N ASP A 301 1.15 -12.35 -16.33
CA ASP A 301 2.18 -12.86 -17.24
C ASP A 301 3.19 -11.72 -17.56
N PRO A 302 4.49 -11.88 -17.25
CA PRO A 302 5.50 -10.85 -17.50
C PRO A 302 5.64 -10.43 -18.98
N THR A 303 5.19 -11.27 -19.90
CA THR A 303 5.22 -11.01 -21.35
C THR A 303 3.95 -10.33 -21.87
N ALA A 304 2.94 -10.13 -21.02
CA ALA A 304 1.74 -9.38 -21.39
C ALA A 304 2.02 -7.87 -21.43
N LYS A 305 1.46 -7.18 -22.42
CA LYS A 305 1.54 -5.70 -22.52
C LYS A 305 0.98 -4.98 -21.29
N VAL A 306 -0.03 -5.57 -20.66
CA VAL A 306 -0.69 -5.03 -19.45
C VAL A 306 -0.03 -5.45 -18.14
N TYR A 307 1.07 -6.21 -18.19
CA TYR A 307 1.85 -6.53 -16.99
C TYR A 307 2.42 -5.25 -16.38
N THR A 308 2.46 -5.16 -15.05
CA THR A 308 2.77 -3.92 -14.31
C THR A 308 4.05 -3.23 -14.79
N LEU A 309 5.12 -3.99 -15.07
CA LEU A 309 6.40 -3.44 -15.56
C LEU A 309 6.32 -2.90 -17.00
N ASN A 310 5.38 -3.43 -17.80
CA ASN A 310 5.22 -3.10 -19.22
C ASN A 310 4.25 -1.93 -19.45
N VAL A 311 3.33 -1.67 -18.49
CA VAL A 311 2.31 -0.62 -18.59
C VAL A 311 2.90 0.77 -18.94
N PRO A 312 3.99 1.25 -18.33
CA PRO A 312 4.55 2.54 -18.71
C PRO A 312 4.97 2.61 -20.18
N GLY A 313 5.61 1.56 -20.70
CA GLY A 313 5.98 1.46 -22.12
C GLY A 313 4.77 1.33 -23.06
N LEU A 314 3.74 0.60 -22.62
CA LEU A 314 2.48 0.49 -23.35
C LEU A 314 1.83 1.86 -23.53
N CYS A 315 1.71 2.65 -22.46
CA CYS A 315 1.16 4.01 -22.55
C CYS A 315 2.04 4.91 -23.43
N ALA A 316 3.36 4.82 -23.28
CA ALA A 316 4.32 5.63 -24.03
C ALA A 316 4.28 5.39 -25.55
N THR A 317 3.84 4.21 -26.00
CA THR A 317 3.69 3.89 -27.43
C THR A 317 2.88 4.96 -28.18
N CYS A 318 1.84 5.49 -27.53
CA CYS A 318 1.04 6.60 -28.05
C CYS A 318 1.40 7.91 -27.35
N HIS A 319 1.42 7.93 -26.00
CA HIS A 319 1.55 9.17 -25.23
C HIS A 319 2.95 9.79 -25.25
N ALA A 320 4.00 9.07 -25.67
CA ALA A 320 5.32 9.66 -25.91
C ALA A 320 5.58 9.96 -27.40
N ASN A 321 4.61 9.66 -28.28
CA ASN A 321 4.74 9.88 -29.71
C ASN A 321 4.13 11.23 -30.11
N VAL A 322 4.99 12.21 -30.38
CA VAL A 322 4.62 13.59 -30.75
C VAL A 322 3.71 13.63 -31.98
N GLU A 323 4.04 12.86 -33.02
CA GLU A 323 3.26 12.86 -34.26
C GLU A 323 1.88 12.24 -34.07
N TYR A 324 1.80 11.17 -33.26
CA TYR A 324 0.54 10.52 -32.94
C TYR A 324 -0.36 11.42 -32.07
N MET A 325 0.21 12.12 -31.09
CA MET A 325 -0.54 12.97 -30.15
C MET A 325 -0.81 14.40 -30.64
N LYS A 326 -0.24 14.81 -31.79
CA LYS A 326 -0.34 16.18 -32.33
C LYS A 326 -1.78 16.73 -32.38
N GLY A 327 -2.76 15.87 -32.64
CA GLY A 327 -4.18 16.25 -32.72
C GLY A 327 -4.92 16.36 -31.38
N TYR A 328 -4.30 15.96 -30.27
CA TYR A 328 -4.96 15.81 -28.97
C TYR A 328 -4.59 16.88 -27.93
N ASN A 329 -3.64 17.77 -28.26
CA ASN A 329 -3.16 18.84 -27.38
C ASN A 329 -2.79 18.38 -25.96
N ILE A 330 -2.18 17.20 -25.85
CA ILE A 330 -1.58 16.71 -24.61
C ILE A 330 -0.06 16.74 -24.73
N PRO A 331 0.69 17.00 -23.64
CA PRO A 331 2.15 16.88 -23.67
C PRO A 331 2.55 15.42 -23.95
N THR A 332 3.79 15.19 -24.35
CA THR A 332 4.30 13.84 -24.67
C THR A 332 5.58 13.46 -23.91
N ASN A 333 5.94 14.21 -22.88
CA ASN A 333 7.13 13.98 -22.06
C ASN A 333 6.83 13.24 -20.74
N GLN A 334 5.59 12.79 -20.51
CA GLN A 334 5.19 12.22 -19.21
C GLN A 334 5.94 10.92 -18.90
N PHE A 335 6.20 10.09 -19.91
CA PHE A 335 6.98 8.87 -19.71
C PHE A 335 8.42 9.18 -19.28
N GLU A 336 9.05 10.18 -19.89
CA GLU A 336 10.40 10.61 -19.52
C GLU A 336 10.45 11.15 -18.08
N LEU A 337 9.47 11.97 -17.70
CA LEU A 337 9.34 12.49 -16.34
C LEU A 337 9.08 11.37 -15.34
N TYR A 338 8.17 10.45 -15.66
CA TYR A 338 7.87 9.27 -14.85
C TYR A 338 9.09 8.40 -14.64
N ALA A 339 9.84 8.08 -15.69
CA ALA A 339 11.04 7.25 -15.60
C ALA A 339 12.11 7.84 -14.66
N LYS A 340 12.17 9.17 -14.54
CA LYS A 340 13.07 9.88 -13.61
C LYS A 340 12.53 9.98 -12.18
N SER A 341 11.23 9.76 -11.98
CA SER A 341 10.58 9.82 -10.66
C SER A 341 10.97 8.65 -9.76
N VAL A 342 10.76 8.79 -8.46
CA VAL A 342 10.98 7.71 -7.48
C VAL A 342 10.14 6.47 -7.79
N HIS A 343 8.90 6.66 -8.27
CA HIS A 343 8.04 5.55 -8.66
C HIS A 343 8.56 4.86 -9.92
N GLY A 344 9.04 5.63 -10.90
CA GLY A 344 9.63 5.10 -12.11
C GLY A 344 10.97 4.40 -11.88
N GLN A 345 11.82 4.92 -11.00
CA GLN A 345 13.06 4.25 -10.60
C GLN A 345 12.76 2.92 -9.89
N ALA A 346 11.85 2.92 -8.91
CA ALA A 346 11.45 1.70 -8.22
C ALA A 346 10.82 0.67 -9.19
N LEU A 347 9.93 1.10 -10.09
CA LEU A 347 9.25 0.18 -11.01
C LEU A 347 10.16 -0.29 -12.16
N LEU A 348 10.84 0.62 -12.85
CA LEU A 348 11.54 0.31 -14.10
C LEU A 348 12.99 -0.15 -13.88
N VAL A 349 13.65 0.33 -12.82
CA VAL A 349 15.05 0.01 -12.53
C VAL A 349 15.15 -1.07 -11.46
N GLU A 350 14.49 -0.89 -10.32
CA GLU A 350 14.51 -1.87 -9.22
C GLU A 350 13.56 -3.05 -9.46
N GLN A 351 12.68 -2.95 -10.47
CA GLN A 351 11.66 -3.95 -10.79
C GLN A 351 10.69 -4.25 -9.64
N ASP A 352 10.50 -3.28 -8.74
CA ASP A 352 9.55 -3.41 -7.63
C ASP A 352 8.12 -3.20 -8.14
N THR A 353 7.41 -4.30 -8.37
CA THR A 353 6.01 -4.30 -8.83
C THR A 353 5.01 -3.69 -7.83
N ARG A 354 5.44 -3.39 -6.60
CA ARG A 354 4.64 -2.64 -5.62
C ARG A 354 4.64 -1.14 -5.92
N ALA A 355 5.62 -0.65 -6.69
CA ALA A 355 5.64 0.74 -7.14
C ALA A 355 4.49 1.01 -8.14
N PRO A 356 3.87 2.20 -8.09
CA PRO A 356 2.71 2.50 -8.93
C PRO A 356 3.12 2.69 -10.40
N SER A 357 2.37 2.10 -11.33
CA SER A 357 2.49 2.35 -12.76
C SER A 357 1.59 3.50 -13.22
N CYS A 358 1.61 3.85 -14.50
CA CYS A 358 0.70 4.86 -15.08
C CYS A 358 -0.78 4.53 -14.79
N ALA A 359 -1.16 3.25 -14.91
CA ALA A 359 -2.52 2.79 -14.67
C ALA A 359 -2.91 2.80 -13.18
N THR A 360 -1.94 2.79 -12.25
CA THR A 360 -2.22 2.89 -10.82
C THR A 360 -2.81 4.25 -10.47
N CYS A 361 -2.31 5.33 -11.10
CA CYS A 361 -2.80 6.69 -10.86
C CYS A 361 -3.95 7.10 -11.79
N HIS A 362 -3.94 6.66 -13.05
CA HIS A 362 -4.96 7.01 -14.05
C HIS A 362 -6.12 6.00 -14.11
N GLY A 363 -6.04 4.89 -13.35
CA GLY A 363 -6.96 3.76 -13.48
C GLY A 363 -6.62 2.85 -14.66
N THR A 364 -6.94 1.57 -14.54
CA THR A 364 -6.60 0.53 -15.53
C THR A 364 -7.50 0.60 -16.76
N HIS A 365 -8.81 0.47 -16.57
CA HIS A 365 -9.80 0.50 -17.67
C HIS A 365 -10.50 1.85 -17.81
N GLY A 366 -10.54 2.65 -16.74
CA GLY A 366 -11.01 4.04 -16.80
C GLY A 366 -9.99 4.98 -17.43
N ALA A 367 -8.69 4.70 -17.31
CA ALA A 367 -7.57 5.46 -17.89
C ALA A 367 -7.78 6.99 -17.91
N ALA A 368 -8.41 7.51 -16.87
CA ALA A 368 -8.81 8.90 -16.75
C ALA A 368 -7.80 9.60 -15.85
N PRO A 369 -7.19 10.71 -16.30
CA PRO A 369 -6.37 11.51 -15.41
C PRO A 369 -7.22 11.92 -14.20
N PRO A 370 -6.76 11.68 -12.96
CA PRO A 370 -7.50 12.12 -11.80
C PRO A 370 -7.68 13.64 -11.87
N GLY A 371 -8.88 14.11 -11.58
CA GLY A 371 -9.12 15.53 -11.35
C GLY A 371 -8.30 16.01 -10.16
N PHE A 372 -8.08 17.32 -10.07
CA PHE A 372 -7.33 17.92 -8.95
C PHE A 372 -7.96 17.62 -7.58
N ALA A 373 -9.29 17.46 -7.51
CA ALA A 373 -9.99 17.17 -6.26
C ALA A 373 -9.68 15.75 -5.75
N GLU A 374 -9.46 14.80 -6.66
CA GLU A 374 -9.27 13.38 -6.35
C GLU A 374 -7.80 12.99 -6.11
N VAL A 375 -6.85 13.90 -6.36
CA VAL A 375 -5.40 13.64 -6.23
C VAL A 375 -5.04 13.06 -4.86
N ALA A 376 -5.61 13.59 -3.78
CA ALA A 376 -5.34 13.10 -2.43
C ALA A 376 -5.76 11.64 -2.23
N ASN A 377 -6.85 11.20 -2.89
CA ASN A 377 -7.33 9.82 -2.81
C ASN A 377 -6.44 8.86 -3.59
N VAL A 378 -5.90 9.30 -4.73
CA VAL A 378 -4.97 8.49 -5.53
C VAL A 378 -3.68 8.26 -4.76
N CYS A 379 -3.02 9.32 -4.28
CA CYS A 379 -1.78 9.19 -3.50
C CYS A 379 -2.03 8.46 -2.17
N GLY A 380 -3.18 8.71 -1.54
CA GLY A 380 -3.56 8.13 -0.26
C GLY A 380 -3.86 6.63 -0.29
N SER A 381 -4.09 6.03 -1.47
CA SER A 381 -4.25 4.58 -1.60
C SER A 381 -3.03 3.80 -1.09
N CYS A 382 -1.84 4.39 -1.21
CA CYS A 382 -0.59 3.86 -0.65
C CYS A 382 -0.06 4.72 0.51
N HIS A 383 -0.12 6.05 0.40
CA HIS A 383 0.36 6.99 1.42
C HIS A 383 -0.74 7.35 2.43
N THR A 384 -1.37 6.34 3.03
CA THR A 384 -2.56 6.47 3.89
C THR A 384 -2.33 7.39 5.09
N ALA A 385 -1.22 7.20 5.81
CA ALA A 385 -0.87 8.04 6.96
C ALA A 385 -0.68 9.50 6.55
N THR A 386 0.05 9.75 5.46
CA THR A 386 0.26 11.09 4.92
C THR A 386 -1.05 11.74 4.48
N GLN A 387 -1.93 10.99 3.82
CA GLN A 387 -3.26 11.47 3.43
C GLN A 387 -4.09 11.86 4.65
N GLN A 388 -4.09 11.02 5.70
CA GLN A 388 -4.83 11.30 6.94
C GLN A 388 -4.36 12.60 7.60
N TYR A 389 -3.06 12.86 7.62
CA TYR A 389 -2.52 14.13 8.13
C TYR A 389 -2.83 15.30 7.21
N TYR A 390 -2.68 15.13 5.89
CA TYR A 390 -3.01 16.16 4.91
C TYR A 390 -4.47 16.61 5.04
N LEU A 391 -5.42 15.68 5.20
CA LEU A 391 -6.86 15.96 5.37
C LEU A 391 -7.20 16.77 6.63
N GLN A 392 -6.29 16.85 7.60
CA GLN A 392 -6.44 17.70 8.79
C GLN A 392 -5.94 19.13 8.55
N SER A 393 -5.16 19.34 7.48
CA SER A 393 -4.55 20.64 7.18
C SER A 393 -5.51 21.60 6.50
N VAL A 394 -5.16 22.89 6.56
CA VAL A 394 -5.87 23.95 5.82
C VAL A 394 -5.79 23.77 4.29
N HIS A 395 -4.77 23.09 3.79
CA HIS A 395 -4.57 22.84 2.35
C HIS A 395 -5.51 21.77 1.79
N SER A 396 -6.13 20.95 2.65
CA SER A 396 -7.10 19.94 2.19
C SER A 396 -8.45 20.52 1.82
N LYS A 397 -8.75 21.75 2.25
CA LYS A 397 -10.06 22.39 2.04
C LYS A 397 -10.41 22.43 0.56
N ASP A 398 -11.69 22.17 0.26
CA ASP A 398 -12.24 22.18 -1.09
C ASP A 398 -12.59 23.60 -1.54
N THR A 399 -11.59 24.49 -1.49
CA THR A 399 -11.70 25.87 -1.98
C THR A 399 -10.77 26.06 -3.17
N PRO A 400 -11.19 26.79 -4.23
CA PRO A 400 -10.36 27.03 -5.40
C PRO A 400 -8.97 27.57 -5.03
N GLY A 401 -7.93 27.03 -5.67
CA GLY A 401 -6.53 27.45 -5.45
C GLY A 401 -5.81 26.77 -4.30
N MET A 402 -6.47 25.90 -3.51
CA MET A 402 -5.77 25.15 -2.46
C MET A 402 -4.81 24.10 -3.05
N PRO A 403 -3.58 24.00 -2.52
CA PRO A 403 -2.58 23.09 -3.03
C PRO A 403 -2.95 21.63 -2.72
N LYS A 404 -2.63 20.74 -3.66
CA LYS A 404 -2.80 19.29 -3.55
C LYS A 404 -1.42 18.62 -3.51
N CYS A 405 -1.38 17.31 -3.32
CA CYS A 405 -0.12 16.55 -3.23
C CYS A 405 0.83 16.89 -4.40
N VAL A 406 0.30 16.92 -5.62
CA VAL A 406 1.07 17.20 -6.84
C VAL A 406 1.57 18.64 -6.97
N THR A 407 1.01 19.58 -6.20
CA THR A 407 1.47 20.98 -6.18
C THR A 407 2.85 21.10 -5.57
N CYS A 408 3.19 20.25 -4.60
CA CYS A 408 4.49 20.22 -3.92
C CYS A 408 5.34 19.01 -4.35
N HIS A 409 4.74 17.86 -4.60
CA HIS A 409 5.50 16.65 -4.91
C HIS A 409 5.71 16.41 -6.41
N GLY A 410 5.06 17.17 -7.30
CA GLY A 410 5.07 16.92 -8.73
C GLY A 410 4.00 15.93 -9.17
N ARG A 411 3.80 15.79 -10.49
CA ARG A 411 2.74 14.93 -11.07
C ARG A 411 3.31 13.61 -11.57
N TYR A 412 4.18 13.71 -12.58
CA TYR A 412 4.87 12.58 -13.20
C TYR A 412 6.32 12.51 -12.73
N ASP A 413 6.89 13.62 -12.30
CA ASP A 413 8.26 13.80 -11.83
C ASP A 413 8.33 13.85 -10.30
N VAL A 414 7.67 12.89 -9.65
CA VAL A 414 7.69 12.79 -8.18
C VAL A 414 9.09 12.39 -7.73
N MET A 415 9.75 13.26 -6.96
CA MET A 415 11.12 13.03 -6.46
C MET A 415 11.10 12.62 -4.99
N THR A 416 12.21 12.05 -4.52
CA THR A 416 12.40 11.78 -3.09
C THR A 416 12.33 13.11 -2.34
N PRO A 417 11.39 13.28 -1.40
CA PRO A 417 11.31 14.52 -0.64
C PRO A 417 12.60 14.76 0.14
N THR A 418 13.16 15.95 0.01
CA THR A 418 14.33 16.40 0.79
C THR A 418 13.93 17.52 1.74
N ASP A 419 14.78 17.77 2.74
CA ASP A 419 14.53 18.84 3.70
C ASP A 419 14.62 20.24 3.02
N ASP A 420 15.21 20.35 1.83
CA ASP A 420 15.19 21.56 0.99
C ASP A 420 13.77 21.98 0.58
N MET A 421 12.78 21.10 0.66
CA MET A 421 11.38 21.45 0.38
C MET A 421 10.82 22.46 1.40
N PHE A 422 11.38 22.51 2.62
CA PHE A 422 11.04 23.50 3.63
C PHE A 422 11.69 24.87 3.40
N HIS A 423 12.75 24.92 2.58
CA HIS A 423 13.62 26.08 2.44
C HIS A 423 13.57 26.65 1.02
N GLY A 424 13.21 27.93 0.90
CA GLY A 424 13.26 28.64 -0.38
C GLY A 424 11.88 28.93 -0.99
N ASN A 425 11.92 29.64 -2.11
CA ASN A 425 10.77 30.21 -2.82
C ASN A 425 10.58 29.67 -4.24
N GLY A 426 11.34 28.64 -4.61
CA GLY A 426 11.25 27.97 -5.89
C GLY A 426 9.95 27.16 -6.06
N THR A 427 9.73 26.71 -7.29
CA THR A 427 8.60 25.86 -7.65
C THR A 427 8.50 24.66 -6.70
N ARG A 428 7.29 24.41 -6.16
CA ARG A 428 6.97 23.33 -5.20
C ARG A 428 7.41 23.53 -3.75
N GLN A 429 8.17 24.58 -3.45
CA GLN A 429 8.56 24.92 -2.09
C GLN A 429 7.49 25.77 -1.40
N CYS A 430 7.46 25.75 -0.06
CA CYS A 430 6.50 26.52 0.73
C CYS A 430 6.57 28.02 0.40
N GLY A 431 7.77 28.56 0.19
CA GLY A 431 8.01 29.97 -0.09
C GLY A 431 7.42 30.48 -1.41
N SER A 432 7.05 29.57 -2.33
CA SER A 432 6.36 29.94 -3.58
C SER A 432 4.97 30.56 -3.34
N CYS A 433 4.35 30.24 -2.20
CA CYS A 433 3.03 30.75 -1.80
C CYS A 433 3.07 31.49 -0.45
N HIS A 434 4.09 31.25 0.39
CA HIS A 434 4.24 31.84 1.72
C HIS A 434 5.54 32.66 1.80
N PRO A 435 5.50 33.99 1.60
CA PRO A 435 6.69 34.83 1.66
C PRO A 435 7.43 34.73 3.01
N ASP A 436 8.75 34.94 3.01
CA ASP A 436 9.61 34.76 4.18
C ASP A 436 9.20 35.58 5.41
N ASN A 437 8.54 36.72 5.20
CA ASN A 437 8.03 37.59 6.27
C ASN A 437 6.64 37.18 6.79
N SER A 438 6.06 36.10 6.29
CA SER A 438 4.73 35.62 6.70
C SER A 438 4.79 34.80 7.98
N THR A 439 3.68 34.78 8.72
CA THR A 439 3.50 33.89 9.88
C THR A 439 3.64 32.41 9.51
N GLN A 440 3.27 32.05 8.28
CA GLN A 440 3.33 30.70 7.74
C GLN A 440 4.77 30.28 7.48
N ALA A 441 5.61 31.17 6.93
CA ALA A 441 7.04 30.89 6.75
C ALA A 441 7.73 30.64 8.11
N ALA A 442 7.39 31.40 9.15
CA ALA A 442 7.89 31.16 10.50
C ALA A 442 7.46 29.79 11.06
N ALA A 443 6.20 29.39 10.82
CA ALA A 443 5.69 28.07 11.21
C ALA A 443 6.40 26.93 10.45
N VAL A 444 6.61 27.07 9.14
CA VAL A 444 7.37 26.12 8.31
C VAL A 444 8.78 25.96 8.84
N LYS A 445 9.45 27.06 9.19
CA LYS A 445 10.80 27.00 9.77
C LYS A 445 10.83 26.20 11.07
N LYS A 446 9.87 26.40 11.98
CA LYS A 446 9.76 25.65 13.24
C LYS A 446 9.56 24.15 12.98
N LEU A 447 8.66 23.80 12.06
CA LEU A 447 8.44 22.41 11.64
C LEU A 447 9.72 21.77 11.09
N ALA A 448 10.45 22.49 10.24
CA ALA A 448 11.72 22.03 9.68
C ALA A 448 12.76 21.83 10.78
N ASP A 449 12.95 22.80 11.67
CA ASP A 449 13.89 22.72 12.79
C ASP A 449 13.60 21.49 13.68
N ASP A 450 12.34 21.23 14.00
CA ASP A 450 11.92 20.08 14.82
C ASP A 450 12.20 18.73 14.12
N ILE A 451 11.87 18.61 12.82
CA ILE A 451 12.06 17.37 12.06
C ILE A 451 13.54 17.09 11.80
N ILE A 452 14.29 18.11 11.37
CA ILE A 452 15.73 18.01 11.09
C ILE A 452 16.50 17.72 12.39
N GLY A 453 16.13 18.39 13.49
CA GLY A 453 16.70 18.13 14.81
C GLY A 453 16.45 16.71 15.32
N ALA A 454 15.24 16.18 15.11
CA ALA A 454 14.93 14.79 15.42
C ALA A 454 15.68 13.80 14.54
N ALA A 455 15.80 14.08 13.24
CA ALA A 455 16.58 13.27 12.31
C ALA A 455 18.05 13.18 12.76
N LYS A 456 18.65 14.33 13.11
CA LYS A 456 20.01 14.38 13.64
C LYS A 456 20.17 13.58 14.93
N SER A 457 19.24 13.69 15.87
CA SER A 457 19.31 12.94 17.12
C SER A 457 19.26 11.43 16.87
N VAL A 458 18.40 10.97 15.95
CA VAL A 458 18.33 9.55 15.56
C VAL A 458 19.61 9.07 14.88
N GLU A 459 20.22 9.90 14.03
CA GLU A 459 21.52 9.62 13.41
C GLU A 459 22.64 9.49 14.47
N ASP A 460 22.70 10.41 15.43
CA ASP A 460 23.68 10.39 16.52
C ASP A 460 23.50 9.11 17.39
N ALA A 461 22.25 8.69 17.63
CA ALA A 461 21.94 7.44 18.33
C ALA A 461 22.39 6.19 17.56
N GLU A 462 22.17 6.15 16.24
CA GLU A 462 22.66 5.06 15.39
C GLU A 462 24.20 4.99 15.38
N ALA A 463 24.86 6.15 15.30
CA ALA A 463 26.32 6.23 15.38
C ALA A 463 26.86 5.79 16.76
N ALA A 464 26.15 6.08 17.85
CA ALA A 464 26.50 5.61 19.19
C ALA A 464 26.40 4.08 19.30
N ILE A 465 25.33 3.47 18.78
CA ILE A 465 25.17 2.01 18.74
C ILE A 465 26.29 1.36 17.92
N LYS A 466 26.60 1.88 16.72
CA LYS A 466 27.70 1.35 15.88
C LYS A 466 29.05 1.40 16.60
N ARG A 467 29.34 2.49 17.33
CA ARG A 467 30.56 2.60 18.16
C ARG A 467 30.59 1.57 19.28
N ALA A 468 29.48 1.34 19.97
CA ALA A 468 29.39 0.36 21.04
C ALA A 468 29.53 -1.09 20.51
N GLN A 469 28.92 -1.40 19.36
CA GLN A 469 29.11 -2.68 18.67
C GLN A 469 30.57 -2.92 18.25
N ALA A 470 31.25 -1.89 17.74
CA ALA A 470 32.67 -1.98 17.39
C ALA A 470 33.58 -2.25 18.63
N ALA A 471 33.13 -1.87 19.82
CA ALA A 471 33.76 -2.24 21.09
C ALA A 471 33.36 -3.64 21.61
N ALA A 472 32.64 -4.42 20.80
CA ALA A 472 32.10 -5.75 21.13
C ALA A 472 31.13 -5.76 22.32
N LEU A 473 30.39 -4.66 22.52
CA LEU A 473 29.34 -4.59 23.53
C LEU A 473 28.02 -5.18 23.01
N ILE A 474 27.27 -5.82 23.90
CA ILE A 474 25.91 -6.31 23.62
C ILE A 474 24.92 -5.16 23.88
N ILE A 475 24.29 -4.65 22.81
CA ILE A 475 23.52 -3.38 22.79
C ILE A 475 22.09 -3.62 22.20
N ALA A 476 21.58 -4.85 22.28
CA ALA A 476 20.28 -5.22 21.71
C ALA A 476 19.08 -4.39 22.25
N PRO A 477 19.02 -3.98 23.54
CA PRO A 477 17.96 -3.12 24.03
C PRO A 477 17.93 -1.74 23.34
N GLU A 478 19.10 -1.16 23.06
CA GLU A 478 19.23 0.13 22.40
C GLU A 478 18.90 0.03 20.90
N GLU A 479 19.18 -1.11 20.25
CA GLU A 479 18.75 -1.37 18.87
C GLU A 479 17.22 -1.38 18.76
N ALA A 480 16.53 -2.00 19.72
CA ALA A 480 15.06 -1.97 19.78
C ALA A 480 14.53 -0.55 20.02
N LYS A 481 15.16 0.21 20.92
CA LYS A 481 14.84 1.64 21.13
C LYS A 481 15.09 2.47 19.85
N LEU A 482 16.15 2.18 19.09
CA LEU A 482 16.45 2.88 17.84
C LEU A 482 15.34 2.67 16.81
N ALA A 483 14.81 1.44 16.70
CA ALA A 483 13.67 1.16 15.82
C ALA A 483 12.43 1.98 16.21
N GLN A 484 12.17 2.16 17.51
CA GLN A 484 11.10 3.02 18.01
C GLN A 484 11.35 4.51 17.68
N ALA A 485 12.58 5.00 17.90
CA ALA A 485 12.95 6.38 17.56
C ALA A 485 12.80 6.67 16.06
N LYS A 486 13.22 5.74 15.20
CA LYS A 486 13.03 5.81 13.74
C LYS A 486 11.55 5.82 13.36
N THR A 487 10.72 5.00 14.01
CA THR A 487 9.27 4.97 13.78
C THR A 487 8.62 6.31 14.14
N ASN A 488 9.00 6.92 15.27
CA ASN A 488 8.54 8.25 15.66
C ASN A 488 8.97 9.33 14.67
N LEU A 489 10.21 9.28 14.17
CA LEU A 489 10.69 10.19 13.13
C LEU A 489 9.93 10.04 11.82
N ILE A 490 9.69 8.81 11.35
CA ILE A 490 8.88 8.54 10.15
C ILE A 490 7.46 9.09 10.33
N THR A 491 6.88 8.88 11.52
CA THR A 491 5.55 9.40 11.85
C THR A 491 5.54 10.93 11.88
N ALA A 492 6.57 11.57 12.42
CA ALA A 492 6.73 13.03 12.39
C ALA A 492 6.82 13.56 10.95
N ARG A 493 7.59 12.89 10.08
CA ARG A 493 7.68 13.21 8.65
C ARG A 493 6.36 12.99 7.91
N ALA A 494 5.46 12.11 8.36
CA ALA A 494 4.11 12.07 7.82
C ALA A 494 3.24 13.21 8.40
N ALA A 495 3.32 13.41 9.71
CA ALA A 495 2.54 14.40 10.48
C ALA A 495 2.78 15.85 10.04
N GLN A 496 3.92 16.17 9.41
CA GLN A 496 4.18 17.48 8.81
C GLN A 496 3.05 17.94 7.88
N HIS A 497 2.34 17.00 7.26
CA HIS A 497 1.24 17.31 6.34
C HIS A 497 -0.01 17.85 7.04
N THR A 498 -0.08 17.80 8.38
CA THR A 498 -1.09 18.56 9.16
C THR A 498 -0.83 20.06 9.14
N LEU A 499 0.43 20.47 8.89
CA LEU A 499 0.92 21.84 9.04
C LEU A 499 0.74 22.38 10.48
N SER A 500 0.68 21.48 11.47
CA SER A 500 0.54 21.82 12.88
C SER A 500 1.84 21.57 13.65
N GLU A 501 2.40 22.65 14.22
CA GLU A 501 3.61 22.59 15.07
C GLU A 501 3.41 21.61 16.22
N SER A 502 2.26 21.65 16.91
CA SER A 502 2.04 20.78 18.08
C SER A 502 2.04 19.29 17.72
N VAL A 503 1.44 18.91 16.59
CA VAL A 503 1.33 17.51 16.17
C VAL A 503 2.70 16.97 15.76
N VAL A 504 3.47 17.75 15.02
CA VAL A 504 4.83 17.36 14.62
C VAL A 504 5.74 17.30 15.84
N LYS A 505 5.68 18.32 16.71
CA LYS A 505 6.51 18.44 17.89
C LYS A 505 6.34 17.27 18.86
N GLU A 506 5.11 16.79 19.06
CA GLU A 506 4.86 15.62 19.90
C GLU A 506 5.71 14.40 19.45
N LYS A 507 5.72 14.12 18.15
CA LYS A 507 6.45 12.98 17.59
C LYS A 507 7.95 13.20 17.53
N THR A 508 8.40 14.41 17.22
CA THR A 508 9.83 14.74 17.22
C THR A 508 10.42 14.74 18.64
N ASP A 509 9.68 15.23 19.64
CA ASP A 509 10.10 15.19 21.05
C ASP A 509 10.21 13.75 21.57
N GLU A 510 9.30 12.86 21.19
CA GLU A 510 9.37 11.43 21.53
C GLU A 510 10.59 10.76 20.89
N ALA A 511 10.83 10.99 19.59
CA ALA A 511 12.02 10.50 18.89
C ALA A 511 13.32 11.01 19.54
N ASN A 512 13.37 12.32 19.84
CA ASN A 512 14.51 12.97 20.49
C ASN A 512 14.81 12.38 21.87
N LYS A 513 13.76 12.16 22.69
CA LYS A 513 13.90 11.58 24.02
C LYS A 513 14.52 10.19 23.98
N ILE A 514 14.02 9.33 23.08
CA ILE A 514 14.53 7.96 22.92
C ILE A 514 15.97 7.99 22.40
N ALA A 515 16.23 8.79 21.35
CA ALA A 515 17.55 8.90 20.75
C ALA A 515 18.63 9.39 21.73
N LYS A 516 18.34 10.44 22.50
CA LYS A 516 19.26 10.94 23.54
C LYS A 516 19.50 9.90 24.64
N GLY A 517 18.47 9.13 25.01
CA GLY A 517 18.60 8.00 25.93
C GLY A 517 19.56 6.94 25.42
N ILE A 518 19.44 6.53 24.15
CA ILE A 518 20.33 5.57 23.49
C ILE A 518 21.79 6.06 23.53
N VAL A 519 22.03 7.33 23.19
CA VAL A 519 23.39 7.89 23.22
C VAL A 519 23.97 7.82 24.63
N ALA A 520 23.21 8.25 25.64
CA ALA A 520 23.66 8.22 27.03
C ALA A 520 23.95 6.79 27.53
N ASP A 521 23.06 5.84 27.21
CA ASP A 521 23.18 4.42 27.58
C ASP A 521 24.42 3.79 26.90
N SER A 522 24.60 4.03 25.60
CA SER A 522 25.71 3.49 24.80
C SER A 522 27.07 4.04 25.26
N GLU A 523 27.14 5.34 25.53
CA GLU A 523 28.36 5.96 26.03
C GLU A 523 28.72 5.49 27.44
N LYS A 524 27.70 5.31 28.30
CA LYS A 524 27.90 4.73 29.63
C LYS A 524 28.45 3.31 29.52
N ALA A 525 27.85 2.45 28.68
CA ALA A 525 28.32 1.10 28.46
C ALA A 525 29.78 1.05 27.96
N THR A 526 30.14 1.97 27.05
CA THR A 526 31.51 2.11 26.53
C THR A 526 32.50 2.53 27.60
N ARG A 527 32.14 3.51 28.45
CA ARG A 527 32.99 3.94 29.58
C ARG A 527 33.16 2.84 30.62
N ASP A 528 32.08 2.15 30.98
CA ASP A 528 32.10 1.05 31.96
C ASP A 528 33.01 -0.09 31.46
N GLU A 529 33.00 -0.37 30.16
CA GLU A 529 33.89 -1.37 29.56
C GLU A 529 35.34 -0.93 29.54
N ALA A 530 35.64 0.31 29.15
CA ALA A 530 37.00 0.84 29.19
C ALA A 530 37.58 0.77 30.62
N PHE A 531 36.76 1.11 31.62
CA PHE A 531 37.13 0.99 33.03
C PHE A 531 37.41 -0.46 33.44
N ARG A 532 36.53 -1.42 33.07
CA ARG A 532 36.76 -2.85 33.35
C ARG A 532 38.06 -3.37 32.74
N ARG A 533 38.37 -2.98 31.50
CA ARG A 533 39.63 -3.36 30.83
C ARG A 533 40.85 -2.77 31.54
N GLN A 534 40.77 -1.52 31.97
CA GLN A 534 41.86 -0.88 32.70
C GLN A 534 42.11 -1.56 34.05
N VAL A 535 41.05 -1.83 34.82
CA VAL A 535 41.16 -2.53 36.11
C VAL A 535 41.70 -3.96 35.93
N MET A 536 41.22 -4.69 34.93
CA MET A 536 41.71 -6.04 34.61
C MET A 536 43.18 -6.03 34.19
N GLY A 537 43.60 -5.04 33.38
CA GLY A 537 44.99 -4.85 32.98
C GLY A 537 45.92 -4.56 34.16
N ILE A 538 45.51 -3.68 35.09
CA ILE A 538 46.24 -3.41 36.33
C ILE A 538 46.34 -4.67 37.18
N GLY A 539 45.24 -5.41 37.34
CA GLY A 539 45.22 -6.67 38.08
C GLY A 539 46.16 -7.73 37.50
N LEU A 540 46.16 -7.90 36.16
CA LEU A 540 47.08 -8.77 35.44
C LEU A 540 48.54 -8.36 35.63
N ALA A 541 48.85 -7.06 35.56
CA ALA A 541 50.21 -6.57 35.80
C ALA A 541 50.69 -6.90 37.23
N ILE A 542 49.84 -6.71 38.24
CA ILE A 542 50.15 -7.07 39.63
C ILE A 542 50.38 -8.58 39.77
N MET A 543 49.54 -9.42 39.14
CA MET A 543 49.72 -10.88 39.16
C MET A 543 51.02 -11.32 38.49
N VAL A 544 51.35 -10.75 37.32
CA VAL A 544 52.59 -11.05 36.60
C VAL A 544 53.81 -10.63 37.43
N LEU A 545 53.78 -9.45 38.05
CA LEU A 545 54.84 -9.00 38.96
C LEU A 545 54.99 -9.94 40.15
N ALA A 546 53.89 -10.37 40.77
CA ALA A 546 53.92 -11.33 41.87
C ALA A 546 54.53 -12.69 41.44
N ILE A 547 54.15 -13.21 40.27
CA ILE A 547 54.71 -14.46 39.72
C ILE A 547 56.21 -14.30 39.45
N LEU A 548 56.64 -13.19 38.85
CA LEU A 548 58.06 -12.89 38.61
C LEU A 548 58.84 -12.77 39.92
N SER A 549 58.31 -12.09 40.92
CA SER A 549 58.92 -12.02 42.25
C SER A 549 59.07 -13.39 42.89
N LEU A 550 58.02 -14.23 42.85
CA LEU A 550 58.07 -15.61 43.35
C LEU A 550 59.09 -16.46 42.58
N TYR A 551 59.21 -16.28 41.27
CA TYR A 551 60.21 -16.96 40.45
C TYR A 551 61.64 -16.57 40.84
N VAL A 552 61.90 -15.27 41.04
CA VAL A 552 63.21 -14.78 41.50
C VAL A 552 63.55 -15.33 42.88
N ILE A 553 62.61 -15.28 43.83
CA ILE A 553 62.79 -15.85 45.18
C ILE A 553 63.08 -17.35 45.10
N ARG A 554 62.30 -18.10 44.30
CA ARG A 554 62.52 -19.54 44.09
C ARG A 554 63.92 -19.81 43.54
N ARG A 555 64.36 -19.06 42.51
CA ARG A 555 65.69 -19.23 41.91
C ARG A 555 66.80 -18.99 42.93
N GLU A 556 66.65 -17.98 43.78
CA GLU A 556 67.64 -17.67 44.81
C GLU A 556 67.71 -18.75 45.90
N LEU A 557 66.56 -19.29 46.30
CA LEU A 557 66.50 -20.43 47.21
C LEU A 557 67.17 -21.69 46.62
N TYR A 558 67.01 -21.97 45.31
CA TYR A 558 67.69 -23.11 44.66
C TYR A 558 69.21 -22.98 44.62
N LYS A 559 69.77 -21.76 44.55
CA LYS A 559 71.23 -21.57 44.63
C LYS A 559 71.80 -21.90 46.01
N GLN A 560 70.98 -21.79 47.06
CA GLN A 560 71.39 -22.03 48.44
C GLN A 560 71.22 -23.49 48.88
N LEU A 561 70.60 -24.32 48.04
CA LEU A 561 70.52 -25.76 48.28
C LEU A 561 71.86 -26.41 47.87
N PRO A 562 72.45 -27.26 48.72
CA PRO A 562 73.67 -27.97 48.38
C PRO A 562 73.43 -28.86 47.13
N PRO A 563 74.44 -29.01 46.25
CA PRO A 563 74.31 -29.91 45.11
C PRO A 563 74.02 -31.32 45.63
N GLN A 564 72.96 -31.93 45.10
CA GLN A 564 72.67 -33.34 45.35
C GLN A 564 73.65 -34.23 44.59
#